data_AF-A0A455UF52-F1
#
_entry.id   AF-A0A455UF52-F1
#
_cell.length_a   1.000
_cell.length_b   1.000
_cell.length_c   1.000
_cell.angle_alpha   90.00
_cell.angle_beta   90.00
_cell.angle_gamma   90.00
#
_symmetry.space_group_name_H-M   'P 1'
#
loop_
_entity.id
_entity.type
_entity.pdbx_description
1 polymer ?
#
loop_
_entity_poly.entity_id
_entity_poly.type
_entity_poly.pdbx_seq_one_letter_code
_entity_poly.pdbx_strand_id
1 'polypeptide(L)'
;MLACFGFKNVFVGHYHNFKRVRPGVFSVGALTHQNWGDVNSKAGYLIVQDKGTVSDVQHFETDAPKFIDMEDIEVDDADRVAGNYVRARIEIDEDKEVVAYRELLVDELGAAAALILPVRKEKAVTRKGAAKTSLDRLEDSVTHFISASSSIDADLKADVNAAVLTTLAEVDHAV
;
A
#
# COMPACT_ATOMS: atom_id res chain seq x y z
N MET A 1 30.69 -5.67 36.88
CA MET A 1 29.44 -4.95 36.51
C MET A 1 29.70 -3.46 36.72
N LEU A 2 29.21 -2.53 35.88
CA LEU A 2 29.51 -1.09 36.04
C LEU A 2 29.07 -0.53 37.41
N ALA A 3 28.02 -1.09 38.00
CA ALA A 3 27.59 -0.80 39.36
C ALA A 3 28.69 -1.01 40.42
N CYS A 4 29.62 -1.96 40.21
CA CYS A 4 30.75 -2.21 41.11
C CYS A 4 31.75 -1.03 41.17
N PHE A 5 31.71 -0.14 40.17
CA PHE A 5 32.52 1.07 40.12
C PHE A 5 31.76 2.32 40.62
N GLY A 6 30.57 2.15 41.21
CA GLY A 6 29.78 3.25 41.80
C GLY A 6 28.85 3.99 40.82
N PHE A 7 28.74 3.54 39.56
CA PHE A 7 27.79 4.12 38.61
C PHE A 7 26.35 3.77 38.99
N LYS A 8 25.54 4.80 39.26
CA LYS A 8 24.10 4.66 39.56
C LYS A 8 23.26 4.41 38.31
N ASN A 9 23.54 5.20 37.27
CA ASN A 9 22.91 5.13 35.96
C ASN A 9 23.96 5.08 34.86
N VAL A 10 23.66 4.35 33.80
CA VAL A 10 24.45 4.29 32.57
C VAL A 10 23.52 4.61 31.41
N PHE A 11 23.83 5.70 30.70
CA PHE A 11 23.09 6.15 29.53
C PHE A 11 23.95 5.86 28.30
N VAL A 12 23.38 5.12 27.34
CA VAL A 12 24.07 4.72 26.12
C VAL A 12 23.30 5.18 24.88
N GLY A 13 24.03 5.54 23.84
CA GLY A 13 23.47 5.80 22.50
C GLY A 13 23.40 4.52 21.66
N HIS A 14 23.46 4.68 20.33
CA HIS A 14 23.42 3.66 19.27
C HIS A 14 22.01 3.24 18.80
N TYR A 15 21.10 2.89 19.70
CA TYR A 15 19.72 2.58 19.31
C TYR A 15 18.89 3.85 19.20
N HIS A 16 18.01 3.92 18.19
CA HIS A 16 17.14 5.07 17.95
C HIS A 16 15.96 5.13 18.93
N ASN A 17 15.53 3.99 19.46
CA ASN A 17 14.41 3.92 20.37
C ASN A 17 14.90 3.87 21.81
N PHE A 18 14.27 4.69 22.67
CA PHE A 18 14.49 4.62 24.10
C PHE A 18 14.20 3.21 24.62
N LYS A 19 15.10 2.70 25.48
CA LYS A 19 14.89 1.43 26.14
C LYS A 19 15.54 1.40 27.50
N ARG A 20 14.78 1.05 28.54
CA ARG A 20 15.35 0.61 29.81
C ARG A 20 15.83 -0.82 29.66
N VAL A 21 17.13 -1.00 29.44
CA VAL A 21 17.72 -2.31 29.18
C VAL A 21 17.71 -3.19 30.44
N ARG A 22 18.03 -2.57 31.58
CA ARG A 22 17.95 -3.16 32.93
C ARG A 22 17.90 -2.03 33.97
N PRO A 23 17.69 -2.31 35.27
CA PRO A 23 17.74 -1.27 36.29
C PRO A 23 19.05 -0.47 36.21
N GLY A 24 18.94 0.86 36.12
CA GLY A 24 20.08 1.78 36.00
C GLY A 24 20.81 1.77 34.65
N VAL A 25 20.30 1.12 33.61
CA VAL A 25 20.90 1.16 32.26
C VAL A 25 19.85 1.46 31.21
N PHE A 26 20.09 2.55 30.47
CA PHE A 26 19.15 3.11 29.51
C PHE A 26 19.83 3.30 28.17
N SER A 27 19.19 2.85 27.10
CA SER A 27 19.43 3.43 25.78
C SER A 27 18.57 4.68 25.65
N VAL A 28 19.20 5.81 25.36
CA VAL A 28 18.54 7.13 25.37
C VAL A 28 17.60 7.28 24.17
N GLY A 29 17.93 6.68 23.03
CA GLY A 29 17.22 6.90 21.78
C GLY A 29 17.76 8.11 21.00
N ALA A 30 17.08 8.42 19.90
CA ALA A 30 17.34 9.57 19.05
C ALA A 30 16.38 10.73 19.35
N LEU A 31 16.78 11.95 18.98
CA LEU A 31 15.97 13.17 19.13
C LEU A 31 14.88 13.30 18.06
N THR A 32 15.03 12.61 16.94
CA THR A 32 14.08 12.59 15.82
C THR A 32 13.95 11.17 15.30
N HIS A 33 12.83 10.85 14.66
CA HIS A 33 12.75 9.65 13.83
C HIS A 33 13.79 9.78 12.69
N GLN A 34 14.39 8.66 12.33
CA GLN A 34 15.41 8.56 11.28
C GLN A 34 14.89 7.79 10.07
N ASN A 35 14.00 6.83 10.29
CA ASN A 35 13.42 6.02 9.21
C ASN A 35 12.04 5.44 9.59
N TRP A 36 11.43 4.73 8.64
CA TRP A 36 10.14 4.06 8.79
C TRP A 36 10.10 2.94 9.86
N GLY A 37 11.25 2.48 10.37
CA GLY A 37 11.32 1.56 11.50
C GLY A 37 11.11 2.25 12.86
N ASP A 38 11.10 3.58 12.90
CA ASP A 38 10.83 4.37 14.10
C ASP A 38 9.33 4.71 14.24
N VAL A 39 8.47 4.28 13.30
CA VAL A 39 7.02 4.48 13.39
C VAL A 39 6.49 3.93 14.73
N ASN A 40 5.61 4.69 15.39
CA ASN A 40 5.06 4.42 16.73
C ASN A 40 6.09 4.42 17.88
N SER A 41 7.34 4.78 17.62
CA SER A 41 8.32 5.02 18.67
C SER A 41 8.24 6.48 19.16
N LYS A 42 8.84 6.73 20.32
CA LYS A 42 8.97 8.05 20.91
C LYS A 42 10.41 8.52 20.70
N ALA A 43 10.61 9.57 19.92
CA ALA A 43 11.89 10.24 19.79
C ALA A 43 11.98 11.44 20.73
N GLY A 44 13.08 11.57 21.44
CA GLY A 44 13.31 12.71 22.30
C GLY A 44 14.40 12.48 23.33
N TYR A 45 14.13 12.90 24.57
CA TYR A 45 15.18 13.09 25.57
C TYR A 45 14.73 12.67 26.96
N LEU A 46 15.71 12.36 27.80
CA LEU A 46 15.50 11.97 29.18
C LEU A 46 15.77 13.15 30.11
N ILE A 47 14.85 13.38 31.04
CA ILE A 47 15.12 14.18 32.23
C ILE A 47 15.33 13.22 33.39
N VAL A 48 16.46 13.38 34.07
CA VAL A 48 16.86 12.55 35.22
C VAL A 48 16.83 13.42 36.46
N GLN A 49 15.91 13.12 37.38
CA GLN A 49 15.76 13.87 38.62
C GLN A 49 16.55 13.22 39.78
N ASP A 50 16.58 13.89 40.93
CA ASP A 50 17.11 13.40 42.21
C ASP A 50 18.46 12.68 42.16
N LYS A 51 19.51 13.43 41.78
CA LYS A 51 20.92 12.99 41.78
C LYS A 51 21.16 11.67 41.04
N GLY A 52 20.34 11.36 40.04
CA GLY A 52 20.48 10.16 39.22
C GLY A 52 19.90 8.91 39.84
N THR A 53 18.73 9.01 40.50
CA THR A 53 18.01 7.82 40.97
C THR A 53 17.18 7.22 39.82
N VAL A 54 17.11 5.87 39.76
CA VAL A 54 16.50 5.13 38.65
C VAL A 54 14.97 5.33 38.57
N SER A 55 14.34 5.66 39.71
CA SER A 55 12.89 5.85 39.85
C SER A 55 12.34 7.04 39.05
N ASP A 56 13.17 8.04 38.76
CA ASP A 56 12.73 9.35 38.27
C ASP A 56 13.34 9.72 36.92
N VAL A 57 13.56 8.71 36.07
CA VAL A 57 13.94 8.92 34.67
C VAL A 57 12.67 9.06 33.84
N GLN A 58 12.41 10.27 33.35
CA GLN A 58 11.23 10.58 32.53
C GLN A 58 11.67 10.77 31.08
N HIS A 59 10.96 10.13 30.15
CA HIS A 59 11.19 10.24 28.71
C HIS A 59 10.19 11.21 28.11
N PHE A 60 10.69 12.27 27.49
CA PHE A 60 9.92 13.32 26.82
C PHE A 60 10.07 13.22 25.31
N GLU A 61 9.01 13.60 24.59
CA GLU A 61 9.04 13.66 23.14
C GLU A 61 9.52 15.04 22.71
N THR A 62 10.12 15.12 21.53
CA THR A 62 10.35 16.39 20.84
C THR A 62 9.17 16.71 19.92
N ASP A 63 9.10 17.96 19.47
CA ASP A 63 8.14 18.39 18.44
C ASP A 63 8.70 18.18 17.02
N ALA A 64 9.68 17.28 16.86
CA ALA A 64 10.28 17.00 15.57
C ALA A 64 9.32 16.17 14.68
N PRO A 65 9.37 16.33 13.34
CA PRO A 65 8.58 15.52 12.42
C PRO A 65 8.73 14.03 12.67
N LYS A 66 7.59 13.33 12.67
CA LYS A 66 7.50 11.88 12.86
C LYS A 66 7.29 11.18 11.54
N PHE A 67 7.62 9.89 11.51
CA PHE A 67 7.22 9.00 10.43
C PHE A 67 5.92 8.31 10.83
N ILE A 68 4.93 8.32 9.93
CA ILE A 68 3.59 7.79 10.16
C ILE A 68 3.24 6.84 9.02
N ASP A 69 2.85 5.62 9.38
CA ASP A 69 2.21 4.69 8.44
C ASP A 69 0.68 4.83 8.53
N MET A 70 0.02 4.83 7.38
CA MET A 70 -1.44 4.91 7.23
C MET A 70 -1.92 3.80 6.30
N GLU A 71 -3.06 3.18 6.60
CA GLU A 71 -3.72 2.18 5.73
C GLU A 71 -4.94 2.78 5.00
N ASP A 72 -5.42 3.92 5.50
CA ASP A 72 -6.53 4.71 5.03
C ASP A 72 -6.20 6.19 5.21
N ILE A 73 -6.89 7.07 4.47
CA ILE A 73 -6.83 8.52 4.65
C ILE A 73 -8.24 8.98 4.95
N GLU A 74 -8.45 9.55 6.14
CA GLU A 74 -9.69 10.21 6.49
C GLU A 74 -9.54 11.73 6.38
N VAL A 75 -10.65 12.43 6.18
CA VAL A 75 -10.65 13.90 6.00
C VAL A 75 -10.20 14.63 7.28
N ASP A 76 -10.35 14.00 8.45
CA ASP A 76 -10.01 14.57 9.76
C ASP A 76 -8.59 14.19 10.24
N ASP A 77 -7.77 13.57 9.39
CA ASP A 77 -6.40 13.18 9.75
C ASP A 77 -5.39 14.35 9.81
N ALA A 78 -5.84 15.59 9.60
CA ALA A 78 -4.98 16.78 9.51
C ALA A 78 -4.08 16.94 10.75
N ASP A 79 -4.61 16.77 11.97
CA ASP A 79 -3.85 16.90 13.21
C ASP A 79 -2.74 15.85 13.34
N ARG A 80 -2.95 14.66 12.77
CA ARG A 80 -1.97 13.58 12.77
C ARG A 80 -0.92 13.77 11.67
N VAL A 81 -1.35 14.26 10.51
CA VAL A 81 -0.52 14.35 9.30
C VAL A 81 0.34 15.61 9.25
N ALA A 82 -0.18 16.73 9.73
CA ALA A 82 0.45 18.03 9.60
C ALA A 82 1.88 18.04 10.17
N GLY A 83 2.84 18.45 9.34
CA GLY A 83 4.25 18.54 9.71
C GLY A 83 5.01 17.21 9.80
N ASN A 84 4.35 16.07 9.52
CA ASN A 84 4.95 14.74 9.62
C ASN A 84 5.26 14.12 8.24
N TYR A 85 6.10 13.09 8.22
CA TYR A 85 6.36 12.26 7.04
C TYR A 85 5.40 11.09 7.00
N VAL A 86 4.58 11.01 5.95
CA VAL A 86 3.51 10.02 5.83
C VAL A 86 3.85 8.98 4.78
N ARG A 87 3.59 7.71 5.09
CA ARG A 87 3.56 6.62 4.13
C ARG A 87 2.21 5.93 4.18
N ALA A 88 1.43 6.11 3.13
CA ALA A 88 0.06 5.60 3.07
C ALA A 88 0.00 4.39 2.11
N ARG A 89 -0.50 3.26 2.60
CA ARG A 89 -0.78 2.08 1.80
C ARG A 89 -2.24 2.13 1.37
N ILE A 90 -2.50 2.50 0.13
CA ILE A 90 -3.86 2.81 -0.35
C ILE A 90 -4.21 1.93 -1.54
N GLU A 91 -5.46 1.48 -1.58
CA GLU A 91 -5.99 0.80 -2.76
C GLU A 91 -6.22 1.78 -3.91
N ILE A 92 -5.75 1.42 -5.11
CA ILE A 92 -5.95 2.22 -6.32
C ILE A 92 -6.50 1.36 -7.46
N ASP A 93 -7.27 1.99 -8.33
CA ASP A 93 -7.73 1.47 -9.60
C ASP A 93 -6.83 1.98 -10.76
N GLU A 94 -6.34 3.21 -10.67
CA GLU A 94 -5.52 3.87 -11.70
C GLU A 94 -4.28 4.58 -11.12
N ASP A 95 -3.19 4.60 -11.88
CA ASP A 95 -1.93 5.22 -11.44
C ASP A 95 -2.03 6.73 -11.18
N LYS A 96 -3.02 7.41 -11.78
CA LYS A 96 -3.28 8.84 -11.53
C LYS A 96 -3.73 9.11 -10.09
N GLU A 97 -4.34 8.14 -9.42
CA GLU A 97 -4.82 8.28 -8.04
C GLU A 97 -3.66 8.41 -7.06
N VAL A 98 -2.50 7.83 -7.37
CA VAL A 98 -1.27 7.98 -6.58
C VAL A 98 -0.87 9.45 -6.44
N VAL A 99 -0.98 10.21 -7.54
CA VAL A 99 -0.67 11.64 -7.54
C VAL A 99 -1.70 12.40 -6.73
N ALA A 100 -2.98 12.11 -6.93
CA ALA A 100 -4.08 12.76 -6.19
C ALA A 100 -3.99 12.54 -4.67
N TYR A 101 -3.72 11.30 -4.22
CA TYR A 101 -3.55 11.03 -2.78
C TYR A 101 -2.31 11.70 -2.20
N ARG A 102 -1.23 11.82 -2.98
CA ARG A 102 -0.04 12.53 -2.54
C ARG A 102 -0.31 14.03 -2.40
N GLU A 103 -1.01 14.63 -3.36
CA GLU A 103 -1.43 16.04 -3.31
C GLU A 103 -2.36 16.29 -2.11
N LEU A 104 -3.36 15.44 -1.89
CA LEU A 104 -4.22 15.50 -0.69
C LEU A 104 -3.42 15.54 0.61
N LEU A 105 -2.47 14.60 0.80
CA LEU A 105 -1.67 14.53 2.03
C LEU A 105 -0.79 15.76 2.23
N VAL A 106 -0.16 16.28 1.17
CA VAL A 106 0.81 17.37 1.27
C VAL A 106 0.13 18.73 1.28
N ASP A 107 -0.77 18.96 0.32
CA ASP A 107 -1.32 20.28 0.03
C ASP A 107 -2.57 20.58 0.88
N GLU A 108 -3.38 19.56 1.20
CA GLU A 108 -4.59 19.75 2.02
C GLU A 108 -4.37 19.39 3.49
N LEU A 109 -3.70 18.27 3.78
CA LEU A 109 -3.48 17.77 5.16
C LEU A 109 -2.15 18.21 5.77
N GLY A 110 -1.28 18.89 5.01
CA GLY A 110 -0.07 19.52 5.53
C GLY A 110 1.08 18.58 5.86
N ALA A 111 1.15 17.39 5.28
CA ALA A 111 2.28 16.48 5.43
C ALA A 111 3.58 17.16 5.00
N ALA A 112 4.67 16.97 5.76
CA ALA A 112 5.99 17.43 5.35
C ALA A 112 6.50 16.69 4.10
N ALA A 113 6.15 15.40 3.98
CA ALA A 113 6.25 14.64 2.74
C ALA A 113 5.32 13.42 2.79
N ALA A 114 4.89 12.96 1.63
CA ALA A 114 4.05 11.77 1.49
C ALA A 114 4.64 10.75 0.52
N LEU A 115 4.58 9.47 0.89
CA LEU A 115 4.89 8.30 0.08
C LEU A 115 3.65 7.41 -0.03
N ILE A 116 3.17 7.18 -1.25
CA ILE A 116 2.05 6.27 -1.48
C ILE A 116 2.58 4.89 -1.84
N LEU A 117 2.10 3.87 -1.15
CA LEU A 117 2.31 2.45 -1.45
C LEU A 117 1.03 1.88 -2.07
N PRO A 118 0.86 1.96 -3.40
CA PRO A 118 -0.37 1.55 -4.04
C PRO A 118 -0.60 0.03 -3.91
N VAL A 119 -1.82 -0.35 -3.57
CA VAL A 119 -2.31 -1.73 -3.60
C VAL A 119 -3.33 -1.81 -4.73
N ARG A 120 -2.98 -2.47 -5.83
CA ARG A 120 -3.93 -2.64 -6.93
C ARG A 120 -4.94 -3.70 -6.55
N LYS A 121 -6.23 -3.38 -6.63
CA LYS A 121 -7.28 -4.40 -6.57
C LYS A 121 -7.01 -5.42 -7.66
N GLU A 122 -7.02 -6.71 -7.32
CA GLU A 122 -6.97 -7.75 -8.34
C GLU A 122 -8.15 -7.50 -9.27
N LYS A 123 -7.88 -7.06 -10.51
CA LYS A 123 -8.89 -7.13 -11.56
C LYS A 123 -9.31 -8.59 -11.58
N ALA A 124 -10.57 -8.85 -11.23
CA ALA A 124 -11.20 -10.12 -11.54
C ALA A 124 -11.03 -10.28 -13.05
N VAL A 125 -10.02 -11.04 -13.46
CA VAL A 125 -9.87 -11.46 -14.84
C VAL A 125 -11.03 -12.42 -15.03
N THR A 126 -12.19 -11.88 -15.39
CA THR A 126 -13.15 -12.64 -16.18
C THR A 126 -12.38 -13.06 -17.41
N ARG A 127 -11.78 -14.26 -17.37
CA ARG A 127 -11.39 -14.96 -18.58
C ARG A 127 -12.64 -14.95 -19.45
N LYS A 128 -12.62 -14.19 -20.54
CA LYS A 128 -13.59 -14.34 -21.62
C LYS A 128 -13.42 -15.76 -22.13
N GLY A 129 -14.18 -16.70 -21.56
CA GLY A 129 -14.23 -18.11 -21.93
C GLY A 129 -12.90 -18.85 -21.79
N ALA A 130 -12.92 -20.04 -21.21
CA ALA A 130 -11.97 -21.04 -21.68
C ALA A 130 -12.25 -21.22 -23.18
N ALA A 131 -11.26 -20.99 -24.05
CA ALA A 131 -11.37 -21.44 -25.43
C ALA A 131 -11.68 -22.94 -25.39
N LYS A 132 -12.84 -23.34 -25.91
CA LYS A 132 -13.20 -24.75 -26.05
C LYS A 132 -12.09 -25.41 -26.86
N THR A 133 -11.36 -26.34 -26.24
CA THR A 133 -10.15 -26.96 -26.82
C THR A 133 -10.46 -27.89 -28.00
N SER A 134 -11.72 -28.07 -28.38
CA SER A 134 -12.10 -28.66 -29.65
C SER A 134 -13.26 -27.89 -30.28
N LEU A 135 -12.98 -27.27 -31.42
CA LEU A 135 -13.98 -26.96 -32.43
C LEU A 135 -13.79 -28.05 -33.49
N ASP A 136 -14.42 -29.21 -33.26
CA ASP A 136 -14.24 -30.40 -34.11
C ASP A 136 -14.90 -30.24 -35.49
N ARG A 137 -15.76 -29.22 -35.64
CA ARG A 137 -16.53 -28.92 -36.84
C ARG A 137 -16.30 -27.49 -37.32
N LEU A 138 -16.23 -27.31 -38.63
CA LEU A 138 -16.01 -26.00 -39.25
C LEU A 138 -17.15 -25.02 -38.90
N GLU A 139 -18.37 -25.54 -38.83
CA GLU A 139 -19.60 -24.81 -38.49
C GLU A 139 -19.54 -24.22 -37.07
N ASP A 140 -18.96 -24.97 -36.13
CA ASP A 140 -18.77 -24.51 -34.75
C ASP A 140 -17.73 -23.38 -34.70
N SER A 141 -16.66 -23.49 -35.51
CA SER A 141 -15.61 -22.48 -35.59
C SER A 141 -16.11 -21.16 -36.16
N VAL A 142 -16.89 -21.25 -37.25
CA VAL A 142 -17.51 -20.09 -37.89
C VAL A 142 -18.52 -19.41 -36.97
N THR A 143 -19.38 -20.20 -36.30
CA THR A 143 -20.35 -19.67 -35.33
C THR A 143 -19.65 -18.96 -34.17
N HIS A 144 -18.57 -19.56 -33.65
CA HIS A 144 -17.77 -18.93 -32.60
C HIS A 144 -17.14 -17.62 -33.07
N PHE A 145 -16.54 -17.59 -34.27
CA PHE A 145 -15.95 -16.37 -34.84
C PHE A 145 -16.97 -15.22 -34.97
N ILE A 146 -18.16 -15.50 -35.53
CA ILE A 146 -19.22 -14.50 -35.72
C ILE A 146 -19.72 -13.98 -34.37
N SER A 147 -19.93 -14.88 -33.39
CA SER A 147 -20.39 -14.49 -32.06
C SER A 147 -19.37 -13.58 -31.33
N ALA A 148 -18.08 -13.88 -31.46
CA ALA A 148 -16.99 -13.17 -30.79
C ALA A 148 -16.56 -11.88 -31.52
N SER A 149 -16.95 -11.69 -32.77
CA SER A 149 -16.53 -10.53 -33.57
C SER A 149 -17.14 -9.23 -33.04
N SER A 150 -16.32 -8.20 -32.83
CA SER A 150 -16.75 -6.84 -32.50
C SER A 150 -17.05 -5.98 -33.73
N SER A 151 -16.78 -6.49 -34.94
CA SER A 151 -17.04 -5.77 -36.20
C SER A 151 -18.41 -6.07 -36.80
N ILE A 152 -19.16 -7.01 -36.23
CA ILE A 152 -20.52 -7.36 -36.66
C ILE A 152 -21.48 -6.81 -35.60
N ASP A 153 -22.48 -6.05 -36.05
CA ASP A 153 -23.54 -5.54 -35.18
C ASP A 153 -24.25 -6.69 -34.47
N ALA A 154 -24.52 -6.52 -33.18
CA ALA A 154 -25.10 -7.56 -32.32
C ALA A 154 -26.44 -8.08 -32.87
N ASP A 155 -27.24 -7.18 -33.43
CA ASP A 155 -28.56 -7.50 -33.98
C ASP A 155 -28.47 -8.28 -35.31
N LEU A 156 -27.35 -8.17 -36.03
CA LEU A 156 -27.13 -8.83 -37.32
C LEU A 156 -26.40 -10.17 -37.20
N LYS A 157 -25.83 -10.48 -36.03
CA LYS A 157 -25.00 -11.70 -35.84
C LYS A 157 -25.77 -12.99 -36.11
N ALA A 158 -27.05 -13.05 -35.71
CA ALA A 158 -27.87 -14.24 -35.93
C ALA A 158 -28.14 -14.49 -37.42
N ASP A 159 -28.49 -13.42 -38.15
CA ASP A 159 -28.79 -13.48 -39.58
C ASP A 159 -27.54 -13.81 -40.41
N VAL A 160 -26.41 -13.18 -40.07
CA VAL A 160 -25.12 -13.45 -40.72
C VAL A 160 -24.70 -14.91 -40.49
N ASN A 161 -24.86 -15.42 -39.25
CA ASN A 161 -24.52 -16.82 -38.96
C ASN A 161 -25.40 -17.79 -39.77
N ALA A 162 -26.70 -17.54 -39.85
CA ALA A 162 -27.62 -18.37 -40.62
C ALA A 162 -27.30 -18.38 -42.12
N ALA A 163 -26.99 -17.21 -42.70
CA ALA A 163 -26.62 -17.10 -44.11
C ALA A 163 -25.32 -17.86 -44.43
N VAL A 164 -24.30 -17.73 -43.57
CA VAL A 164 -23.01 -18.41 -43.76
C VAL A 164 -23.15 -19.93 -43.64
N LEU A 165 -23.89 -20.43 -42.64
CA LEU A 165 -24.13 -21.87 -42.50
C LEU A 165 -24.95 -22.46 -43.66
N THR A 166 -25.92 -21.69 -44.18
CA THR A 166 -26.69 -22.10 -45.36
C THR A 166 -25.79 -22.22 -46.59
N THR A 167 -24.92 -21.23 -46.81
CA THR A 167 -23.97 -21.23 -47.93
C THR A 167 -22.99 -22.41 -47.83
N LEU A 168 -22.50 -22.71 -46.62
CA LEU A 168 -21.63 -23.86 -46.39
C LEU A 168 -22.33 -25.18 -46.73
N ALA A 169 -23.60 -25.35 -46.32
CA ALA A 169 -24.37 -26.55 -46.65
C ALA A 169 -24.61 -26.70 -48.17
N GLU A 170 -24.87 -25.60 -48.88
CA GLU A 170 -25.04 -25.61 -50.34
C GLU A 170 -23.77 -26.04 -51.09
N VAL A 171 -22.59 -25.62 -50.61
CA VAL A 171 -21.30 -26.00 -51.19
C VAL A 171 -21.01 -27.48 -50.96
N ASP A 172 -21.31 -28.01 -49.77
CA ASP A 172 -21.10 -29.43 -49.45
C ASP A 172 -22.01 -30.36 -50.27
N HIS A 173 -23.16 -29.89 -50.74
CA HIS A 173 -24.06 -30.65 -51.62
C HIS A 173 -23.71 -30.57 -53.11
N ALA A 174 -22.78 -29.70 -53.51
CA ALA A 174 -22.36 -29.51 -54.90
C ALA A 174 -21.13 -30.35 -55.31
N VAL A 175 -20.59 -31.16 -54.39
CA VAL A 175 -19.43 -32.06 -54.55
C VAL A 175 -19.87 -33.52 -54.46
#